data_AF-A0A935U1W7-F1
#
_entry.id   AF-A0A935U1W7-F1
#
_cell.length_a   1.000
_cell.length_b   1.000
_cell.length_c   1.000
_cell.angle_alpha   90.00
_cell.angle_beta   90.00
_cell.angle_gamma   90.00
#
_symmetry.space_group_name_H-M   'P 1'
#
loop_
_entity.id
_entity.type
_entity.pdbx_description
1 polymer ?
#
loop_
_entity_poly.entity_id
_entity_poly.type
_entity_poly.pdbx_seq_one_letter_code
_entity_poly.pdbx_strand_id
1 'polypeptide(L)'
;MLRDRTCRFPGCDHRLFLEGHHLQHWADGGETSLPNLALLCSLHHAYVHERGYRITQSATGALAFEDPQGRAVVPLPPRPAPPLLGWPAIRAAKPPRPPAADRIHRPVPLARRARR
;
A
#
# COMPACT_ATOMS: atom_id res chain seq x y z
N MET A 1 11.90 16.74 6.37
CA MET A 1 11.69 17.12 4.95
C MET A 1 10.42 17.96 4.89
N LEU A 2 10.49 19.27 4.62
CA LEU A 2 9.32 20.17 4.76
C LEU A 2 8.43 20.22 3.48
N ARG A 3 9.00 19.86 2.31
CA ARG A 3 8.31 19.82 1.01
C ARG A 3 7.23 18.72 0.98
N ASP A 4 7.62 17.51 1.38
CA ASP A 4 6.73 16.36 1.39
C ASP A 4 6.21 16.16 2.82
N ARG A 5 4.89 16.26 2.99
CA ARG A 5 4.23 16.15 4.31
C ARG A 5 3.73 14.73 4.61
N THR A 6 3.59 13.93 3.58
CA THR A 6 3.12 12.54 3.60
C THR A 6 3.97 11.74 2.63
N CYS A 7 3.85 10.41 2.69
CA CYS A 7 4.33 9.54 1.62
C CYS A 7 3.84 10.04 0.24
N ARG A 8 4.74 10.07 -0.75
CA ARG A 8 4.46 10.53 -2.11
C ARG A 8 3.87 9.46 -3.02
N PHE A 9 3.82 8.20 -2.56
CA PHE A 9 3.21 7.11 -3.31
C PHE A 9 1.71 7.39 -3.56
N PRO A 10 1.17 7.14 -4.77
CA PRO A 10 -0.18 7.54 -5.13
C PRO A 10 -1.25 6.99 -4.17
N GLY A 11 -2.04 7.89 -3.59
CA GLY A 11 -3.14 7.55 -2.68
C GLY A 11 -2.70 7.22 -1.24
N CYS A 12 -1.41 7.28 -0.92
CA CYS A 12 -0.92 7.06 0.43
C CYS A 12 -0.94 8.37 1.24
N ASP A 13 -1.52 8.33 2.43
CA ASP A 13 -1.64 9.46 3.37
C ASP A 13 -0.79 9.28 4.64
N HIS A 14 0.04 8.23 4.70
CA HIS A 14 0.91 7.96 5.84
C HIS A 14 1.85 9.14 6.14
N ARG A 15 1.95 9.48 7.43
CA ARG A 15 2.79 10.58 7.97
C ARG A 15 3.90 10.11 8.90
N LEU A 16 3.95 8.82 9.19
CA LEU A 16 4.90 8.21 10.10
C LEU A 16 5.79 7.22 9.35
N PHE A 17 6.97 6.96 9.91
CA PHE A 17 7.97 6.05 9.34
C PHE A 17 8.31 6.41 7.90
N LEU A 18 8.68 7.69 7.70
CA LEU A 18 8.97 8.26 6.40
C LEU A 18 10.48 8.27 6.15
N GLU A 19 10.87 7.86 4.96
CA GLU A 19 12.24 7.65 4.51
C GLU A 19 12.44 8.42 3.19
N GLY A 20 13.60 9.06 3.04
CA GLY A 20 13.97 9.75 1.81
C GLY A 20 14.56 8.75 0.83
N HIS A 21 13.89 8.56 -0.31
CA HIS A 21 14.33 7.68 -1.39
C HIS A 21 14.98 8.50 -2.51
N HIS A 22 16.20 8.14 -2.92
CA HIS A 22 16.89 8.78 -4.04
C HIS A 22 16.27 8.37 -5.38
N LEU A 23 15.90 9.35 -6.21
CA LEU A 23 15.32 9.13 -7.55
C LEU A 23 16.39 8.69 -8.55
N GLN A 24 17.52 9.41 -8.58
CA GLN A 24 18.77 8.90 -9.11
C GLN A 24 19.54 8.30 -7.94
N HIS A 25 19.84 7.00 -8.03
CA HIS A 25 20.51 6.27 -6.97
C HIS A 25 21.88 6.88 -6.64
N TRP A 26 22.28 6.86 -5.36
CA TRP A 26 23.57 7.46 -4.96
C TRP A 26 24.73 6.82 -5.74
N ALA A 27 24.67 5.50 -5.95
CA ALA A 27 25.76 4.75 -6.58
C ALA A 27 25.95 5.15 -8.05
N ASP A 28 24.90 5.73 -8.66
CA ASP A 28 24.89 6.24 -10.02
C ASP A 28 25.15 7.76 -10.06
N GLY A 29 25.72 8.31 -8.98
CA GLY A 29 26.06 9.73 -8.86
C GLY A 29 24.93 10.63 -8.37
N GLY A 30 23.81 10.06 -7.91
CA GLY A 30 22.68 10.84 -7.40
C GLY A 30 23.01 11.59 -6.10
N GLU A 31 22.79 12.90 -6.08
CA GLU A 31 23.04 13.72 -4.91
C GLU A 31 22.01 13.48 -3.80
N THR A 32 22.42 13.63 -2.54
CA THR A 32 21.50 13.73 -1.41
C THR A 32 20.97 15.16 -1.32
N SER A 33 20.07 15.51 -2.24
CA SER A 33 19.44 16.83 -2.32
C SER A 33 17.92 16.71 -2.40
N LEU A 34 17.19 17.74 -1.93
CA LEU A 34 15.72 17.71 -1.95
C LEU A 34 15.13 17.40 -3.34
N PRO A 35 15.64 17.95 -4.46
CA PRO A 35 15.14 17.63 -5.80
C PRO A 35 15.26 16.14 -6.17
N ASN A 36 16.33 15.47 -5.71
CA ASN A 36 16.62 14.06 -5.99
C ASN A 36 15.99 13.09 -4.97
N LEU A 37 15.25 13.58 -3.97
CA LEU A 37 14.62 12.72 -2.97
C LEU A 37 13.11 12.68 -3.15
N ALA A 38 12.49 11.54 -2.86
CA ALA A 38 11.06 11.39 -2.66
C ALA A 38 10.80 10.84 -1.25
N LEU A 39 9.87 11.44 -0.51
CA LEU A 39 9.50 10.94 0.81
C LEU A 39 8.51 9.77 0.68
N LEU A 40 8.88 8.58 1.19
CA LEU A 40 8.06 7.36 1.15
C LEU A 40 7.91 6.77 2.55
N CYS A 41 6.79 6.11 2.85
CA CYS A 41 6.70 5.31 4.07
C CYS A 41 7.46 3.98 3.91
N SER A 42 7.88 3.34 5.00
CA SER A 42 8.68 2.10 4.94
C SER A 42 8.12 1.02 4.02
N LEU A 43 6.79 0.86 3.97
CA LEU A 43 6.15 -0.06 3.03
C LEU A 43 6.44 0.28 1.57
N HIS A 44 6.18 1.54 1.18
CA HIS A 44 6.37 1.97 -0.20
C HIS A 44 7.85 2.18 -0.54
N HIS A 45 8.69 2.44 0.44
CA HIS A 45 10.13 2.43 0.28
C HIS A 45 10.63 1.03 -0.10
N ALA A 46 10.16 -0.01 0.59
CA ALA A 46 10.43 -1.39 0.21
C ALA A 46 9.84 -1.76 -1.16
N TYR A 47 8.71 -1.17 -1.56
CA TYR A 47 8.12 -1.46 -2.89
C TYR A 47 9.05 -1.04 -4.02
N VAL A 48 9.65 0.15 -3.89
CA VAL A 48 10.53 0.70 -4.93
C VAL A 48 11.93 0.08 -4.88
N HIS A 49 12.43 -0.27 -3.70
CA HIS A 49 13.73 -0.94 -3.58
C HIS A 49 13.71 -2.42 -3.95
N GLU A 50 12.68 -3.15 -3.53
CA GLU A 50 12.72 -4.62 -3.50
C GLU A 50 11.67 -5.27 -4.41
N ARG A 51 10.57 -4.58 -4.69
CA ARG A 51 9.39 -5.19 -5.34
C ARG A 51 9.21 -4.78 -6.80
N GLY A 52 10.15 -4.04 -7.37
CA GLY A 52 10.17 -3.68 -8.79
C GLY A 52 9.26 -2.51 -9.16
N TYR A 53 8.75 -1.75 -8.19
CA TYR A 53 8.07 -0.49 -8.50
C TYR A 53 9.09 0.55 -8.96
N ARG A 54 8.72 1.34 -9.96
CA ARG A 54 9.59 2.40 -10.50
C ARG A 54 9.01 3.77 -10.20
N ILE A 55 9.91 4.74 -9.99
CA ILE A 55 9.57 6.16 -9.85
C ILE A 55 10.25 6.92 -10.98
N THR A 56 9.50 7.77 -11.67
CA THR A 56 10.05 8.75 -12.61
C THR A 56 9.65 10.15 -12.19
N GLN A 57 10.50 11.12 -12.51
CA GLN A 57 10.22 12.53 -12.25
C GLN A 57 10.15 13.28 -13.58
N SER A 58 9.06 14.02 -13.78
CA SER A 58 8.89 14.91 -14.93
C SER A 58 9.72 16.20 -14.78
N ALA A 59 9.87 16.96 -15.86
CA ALA A 59 10.59 18.24 -15.85
C ALA A 59 10.02 19.28 -14.86
N THR A 60 8.75 19.17 -14.48
CA THR A 60 8.11 20.03 -13.47
C THR A 60 8.26 19.52 -12.04
N GLY A 61 8.98 18.41 -11.84
CA GLY A 61 9.17 17.77 -10.53
C GLY A 61 8.03 16.86 -10.09
N ALA A 62 6.99 16.66 -10.91
CA ALA A 62 5.92 15.72 -10.60
C ALA A 62 6.43 14.28 -10.72
N LEU A 63 6.10 13.45 -9.71
CA LEU A 63 6.48 12.04 -9.66
C LEU A 63 5.39 11.17 -10.28
N ALA A 64 5.80 10.22 -11.11
CA ALA A 64 4.98 9.14 -11.61
C ALA A 64 5.50 7.80 -11.08
N PHE A 65 4.59 6.87 -10.84
CA PHE A 65 4.90 5.56 -10.28
C PHE A 65 4.39 4.48 -11.22
N GLU A 66 5.18 3.43 -11.39
CA GLU A 66 4.82 2.27 -12.21
C GLU A 66 4.93 1.00 -11.39
N ASP A 67 3.98 0.09 -11.58
CA ASP A 67 4.01 -1.26 -11.01
C ASP A 67 5.11 -2.11 -11.70
N PRO A 68 5.40 -3.31 -11.18
CA PRO A 68 6.43 -4.17 -11.76
C PRO A 68 6.12 -4.65 -13.19
N GLN A 69 4.87 -4.49 -13.64
CA GLN A 69 4.42 -4.78 -15.00
C GLN A 69 4.45 -3.53 -15.90
N GLY A 70 4.92 -2.38 -15.41
CA GLY A 70 5.00 -1.13 -16.14
C GLY A 70 3.67 -0.37 -16.24
N ARG A 71 2.67 -0.72 -15.44
CA ARG A 71 1.39 0.01 -15.42
C ARG A 71 1.50 1.21 -14.49
N ALA A 72 0.95 2.34 -14.91
CA ALA A 72 0.88 3.54 -14.07
C ALA A 72 0.06 3.26 -12.80
N VAL A 73 0.66 3.54 -11.64
CA VAL A 73 -0.03 3.54 -10.35
C VAL A 73 -0.73 4.88 -10.20
N VAL A 74 -2.05 4.87 -10.26
CA VAL A 74 -2.87 6.06 -10.05
C VAL A 74 -3.57 5.98 -8.70
N PRO A 75 -3.78 7.11 -8.01
CA PRO A 75 -4.57 7.09 -6.79
C PRO A 75 -6.00 6.65 -7.12
N LEU A 76 -6.56 5.76 -6.29
CA LEU A 76 -7.98 5.45 -6.38
C LEU A 76 -8.80 6.71 -6.03
N PRO A 77 -9.99 6.88 -6.63
CA PRO A 77 -10.88 7.96 -6.24
C PRO A 77 -11.16 7.87 -4.72
N PRO A 78 -11.34 9.01 -4.05
CA PRO A 78 -11.60 9.02 -2.62
C PRO A 78 -12.81 8.14 -2.33
N ARG A 79 -12.73 7.36 -1.25
CA ARG A 79 -13.88 6.59 -0.78
C ARG A 79 -15.03 7.58 -0.56
N PRO A 80 -16.24 7.34 -1.10
CA PRO A 80 -17.38 8.19 -0.81
C PRO A 80 -17.58 8.26 0.71
N ALA A 81 -17.97 9.44 1.20
CA ALA A 81 -18.29 9.60 2.62
C ALA A 81 -19.32 8.53 2.99
N PRO A 82 -19.10 7.73 4.05
CA PRO A 82 -20.13 6.83 4.52
C PRO A 82 -21.36 7.70 4.82
N PRO A 83 -22.57 7.26 4.47
CA PRO A 83 -23.75 8.00 4.84
C PRO A 83 -23.74 8.19 6.36
N LEU A 84 -24.23 9.35 6.84
CA LEU A 84 -24.42 9.64 8.26
C LEU A 84 -25.57 8.80 8.83
N LEU A 85 -25.57 7.50 8.55
CA LEU A 85 -26.35 6.50 9.24
C LEU A 85 -25.79 6.47 10.65
N GLY A 86 -26.51 7.04 11.61
CA GLY A 86 -26.21 6.81 13.01
C GLY A 86 -26.17 5.31 13.32
N TRP A 87 -25.62 4.93 14.48
CA TRP A 87 -25.57 3.54 14.91
C TRP A 87 -26.89 2.75 14.75
N PRO A 88 -28.09 3.35 14.99
CA PRO A 88 -29.36 2.66 14.72
C PRO A 88 -29.53 2.22 13.27
N ALA A 89 -29.16 3.05 12.31
CA ALA A 89 -29.37 2.80 10.89
C ALA A 89 -28.30 1.87 10.29
N ILE A 90 -27.06 1.91 10.80
CA ILE A 90 -26.03 0.89 10.51
C ILE A 90 -26.49 -0.50 10.96
N ARG A 91 -27.09 -0.62 12.15
CA ARG A 91 -27.61 -1.90 12.65
C ARG A 91 -28.76 -2.42 11.79
N ALA A 92 -29.67 -1.54 11.36
CA ALA A 92 -30.80 -1.92 10.51
C ALA A 92 -30.36 -2.39 9.11
N ALA A 93 -29.32 -1.79 8.54
CA ALA A 93 -28.79 -2.15 7.22
C ALA A 93 -27.90 -3.40 7.22
N LYS A 94 -27.49 -3.91 8.40
CA LYS A 94 -26.63 -5.09 8.49
C LYS A 94 -27.46 -6.34 8.15
N PRO A 95 -27.16 -7.07 7.05
CA PRO A 95 -27.90 -8.28 6.71
C PRO A 95 -27.78 -9.29 7.85
N PRO A 96 -28.83 -10.10 8.11
CA PRO A 96 -28.74 -11.16 9.10
C PRO A 96 -27.56 -12.06 8.76
N ARG A 97 -26.83 -12.49 9.79
CA ARG A 97 -25.79 -13.50 9.61
C ARG A 97 -26.46 -14.70 8.93
N PRO A 98 -25.95 -15.20 7.80
CA PRO A 98 -26.49 -16.44 7.23
C PRO A 98 -26.45 -17.52 8.32
N PRO A 99 -27.42 -18.46 8.34
CA PRO A 99 -27.36 -19.58 9.25
C PRO A 99 -25.98 -20.22 9.11
N ALA A 100 -25.38 -20.58 10.25
CA ALA A 100 -24.11 -21.29 10.23
C ALA A 100 -24.30 -22.49 9.30
N ALA A 101 -23.66 -22.46 8.13
CA ALA A 101 -23.57 -23.66 7.30
C ALA A 101 -22.98 -24.71 8.22
N ASP A 102 -23.72 -25.80 8.40
CA ASP A 102 -23.38 -26.88 9.31
C ASP A 102 -21.96 -27.32 8.95
N ARG A 103 -20.99 -26.81 9.72
CA ARG A 103 -19.58 -27.10 9.47
C ARG A 103 -19.45 -28.52 9.95
N ILE A 104 -19.63 -29.45 9.01
CA ILE A 104 -19.26 -30.84 9.18
C ILE A 104 -17.81 -30.81 9.66
N HIS A 105 -17.62 -30.98 10.97
CA HIS A 105 -16.32 -31.24 11.56
C HIS A 105 -15.85 -32.55 10.96
N ARG A 106 -15.21 -32.48 9.79
CA ARG A 106 -14.55 -33.65 9.21
C ARG A 106 -13.23 -33.78 9.97
N PRO A 107 -13.07 -34.78 10.86
CA PRO A 107 -11.81 -34.96 11.55
C PRO A 107 -10.72 -35.17 10.49
N VAL A 108 -9.61 -34.44 10.61
CA VAL A 108 -8.41 -34.68 9.81
C VAL A 108 -7.87 -36.06 10.24
N PRO A 109 -7.78 -37.06 9.36
CA PRO A 109 -7.16 -38.32 9.74
C PRO A 109 -5.69 -38.05 10.06
N LEU A 110 -5.28 -38.37 11.29
CA LEU A 110 -3.89 -38.41 11.69
C LEU A 110 -3.16 -39.42 10.79
N ALA A 111 -2.45 -38.93 9.78
CA ALA A 111 -1.52 -39.76 9.03
C ALA A 111 -0.48 -40.28 10.02
N ARG A 112 -0.56 -41.58 10.35
CA ARG A 112 0.51 -42.26 11.09
C ARG A 112 1.78 -42.11 10.25
N ARG A 113 2.70 -41.26 10.70
CA ARG A 113 4.06 -41.19 10.15
C ARG A 113 4.67 -42.59 10.28
N ALA A 114 4.82 -43.27 9.16
CA ALA A 114 5.68 -44.44 9.09
C ALA A 114 7.09 -43.98 9.39
N ARG A 115 7.66 -44.45 10.50
CA ARG A 115 9.10 -44.39 10.72
C ARG A 115 9.70 -45.46 9.83
N ARG A 116 10.50 -45.05 8.85
CA ARG A 116 11.64 -45.79 8.29
C ARG A 116 12.46 -44.84 7.43
#